data_AF-A0AAR2JE78-F1
#
_entry.id   AF-A0AAR2JE78-F1
#
_cell.length_a   1.000
_cell.length_b   1.000
_cell.length_c   1.000
_cell.angle_alpha   90.00
_cell.angle_beta   90.00
_cell.angle_gamma   90.00
#
_symmetry.space_group_name_H-M   'P 1'
#
loop_
_entity.id
_entity.type
_entity.pdbx_description
1 polymer ?
#
loop_
_entity_poly.entity_id
_entity_poly.type
_entity_poly.pdbx_seq_one_letter_code
_entity_poly.pdbx_strand_id
1 'polypeptide(L)'
;MTGTKGQEMDEAVALKAYCKRRLKHIEQQKLLLECDEKHQKRKRTSIKRVESISDQNVPVQFICTLKLKTFREEMKKGAEQDFHEPFRCRACLAKQADLAMNYFIKKKMNQLQAQLLDERIQSHLYNKDTVCLLGEILKDLPKPSDDPGEIWQRLLSTERWTLHETK
;
A
#
# COMPACT_ATOMS: atom_id res chain seq x y z
N MET A 1 -52.42 -34.93 -7.88
CA MET A 1 -51.93 -33.65 -8.43
C MET A 1 -52.44 -32.51 -7.55
N THR A 2 -51.75 -32.20 -6.44
CA THR A 2 -52.08 -31.09 -5.54
C THR A 2 -50.80 -30.66 -4.83
N GLY A 3 -50.11 -29.65 -5.35
CA GLY A 3 -48.85 -29.17 -4.75
C GLY A 3 -48.47 -27.72 -5.09
N THR A 4 -49.10 -27.10 -6.08
CA THR A 4 -48.68 -25.79 -6.61
C THR A 4 -49.17 -24.59 -5.79
N LYS A 5 -50.37 -24.64 -5.20
CA LYS A 5 -50.93 -23.50 -4.45
C LYS A 5 -50.23 -23.21 -3.11
N GLY A 6 -49.58 -24.21 -2.50
CA GLY A 6 -48.87 -24.04 -1.23
C GLY A 6 -47.55 -23.29 -1.36
N GLN A 7 -46.83 -23.50 -2.46
CA GLN A 7 -45.52 -22.86 -2.71
C GLN A 7 -45.66 -21.39 -3.14
N GLU A 8 -46.66 -21.06 -3.97
CA GLU A 8 -46.91 -19.66 -4.38
C GLU A 8 -47.32 -18.75 -3.21
N MET A 9 -48.05 -19.30 -2.22
CA MET A 9 -48.43 -18.56 -1.02
C MET A 9 -47.22 -18.25 -0.13
N ASP A 10 -46.27 -19.17 -0.04
CA ASP A 10 -45.05 -19.02 0.76
C ASP A 10 -44.07 -18.00 0.13
N GLU A 11 -43.93 -18.03 -1.20
CA GLU A 11 -43.15 -17.02 -1.93
C GLU A 11 -43.72 -15.61 -1.80
N ALA A 12 -45.05 -15.46 -1.87
CA ALA A 12 -45.71 -14.17 -1.68
C ALA A 12 -45.51 -13.62 -0.25
N VAL A 13 -45.52 -14.50 0.75
CA VAL A 13 -45.25 -14.15 2.14
C VAL A 13 -43.78 -13.74 2.33
N ALA A 14 -42.85 -14.50 1.75
CA ALA A 14 -41.41 -14.18 1.78
C ALA A 14 -41.10 -12.84 1.12
N LEU A 15 -41.71 -12.56 -0.05
CA LEU A 15 -41.56 -11.29 -0.76
C LEU A 15 -42.11 -10.11 0.06
N LYS A 16 -43.27 -10.28 0.67
CA LYS A 16 -43.87 -9.23 1.53
C LYS A 16 -43.01 -8.96 2.77
N ALA A 17 -42.45 -10.01 3.38
CA ALA A 17 -41.53 -9.88 4.51
C ALA A 17 -40.23 -9.14 4.11
N TYR A 18 -39.67 -9.48 2.94
CA TYR A 18 -38.49 -8.82 2.40
C TYR A 18 -38.73 -7.33 2.12
N CYS A 19 -39.81 -7.00 1.41
CA CYS A 19 -40.17 -5.62 1.10
C CYS A 19 -40.37 -4.78 2.37
N LYS A 20 -41.04 -5.34 3.39
CA LYS A 20 -41.22 -4.68 4.69
C LYS A 20 -39.90 -4.42 5.41
N ARG A 21 -38.96 -5.37 5.36
CA ARG A 21 -37.62 -5.23 5.96
C ARG A 21 -36.79 -4.16 5.25
N ARG A 22 -36.85 -4.11 3.92
CA ARG A 22 -36.12 -3.16 3.10
C ARG A 22 -36.63 -1.73 3.26
N LEU A 23 -37.95 -1.54 3.34
CA LEU A 23 -38.55 -0.22 3.64
C LEU A 23 -38.11 0.32 5.00
N LYS A 24 -38.12 -0.52 6.05
CA LYS A 24 -37.62 -0.15 7.38
C LYS A 24 -36.15 0.25 7.36
N HIS A 25 -35.31 -0.46 6.62
CA HIS A 25 -33.89 -0.13 6.49
C HIS A 25 -33.68 1.24 5.84
N ILE A 26 -34.47 1.57 4.82
CA ILE A 26 -34.41 2.88 4.14
C ILE A 26 -34.86 4.01 5.08
N GLU A 27 -35.91 3.82 5.87
CA GLU A 27 -36.36 4.80 6.87
C GLU A 27 -35.31 5.03 7.97
N GLN A 28 -34.70 3.96 8.48
CA GLN A 28 -33.63 4.06 9.48
C GLN A 28 -32.39 4.78 8.94
N GLN A 29 -32.03 4.53 7.68
CA GLN A 29 -30.92 5.21 7.03
C GLN A 29 -31.17 6.71 6.87
N LYS A 30 -32.41 7.13 6.58
CA LYS A 30 -32.79 8.55 6.56
C LYS A 30 -32.70 9.20 7.95
N LEU A 31 -33.17 8.52 9.01
CA LEU A 31 -33.08 9.03 10.38
C LEU A 31 -31.63 9.19 10.86
N LEU A 32 -30.73 8.27 10.49
CA LEU A 32 -29.30 8.37 10.80
C LEU A 32 -28.64 9.58 10.09
N LEU A 33 -28.96 9.80 8.82
CA LEU A 33 -28.46 10.97 8.07
C LEU A 33 -28.97 12.31 8.67
N GLU A 34 -30.21 12.34 9.17
CA GLU A 34 -30.75 13.52 9.86
C GLU A 34 -30.06 13.81 11.22
N CYS A 35 -29.55 12.78 11.91
CA CYS A 35 -28.78 12.94 13.15
C CYS A 35 -27.37 13.51 12.91
N ASP A 36 -26.72 13.13 11.80
CA ASP A 36 -25.41 13.66 11.41
C ASP A 36 -25.48 15.15 11.02
N GLU A 37 -26.54 15.56 10.31
CA GLU A 37 -26.73 16.98 9.97
C GLU A 37 -26.89 17.89 11.20
N LYS A 38 -27.55 17.38 12.27
CA LYS A 38 -27.71 18.13 13.54
C LYS A 38 -26.40 18.22 14.32
N HIS A 39 -25.55 17.19 14.29
CA HIS A 39 -24.23 17.22 14.92
C HIS A 39 -23.22 18.13 14.18
N GLN A 40 -23.30 18.20 12.85
CA GLN A 40 -22.39 19.03 12.06
C GLN A 40 -22.69 20.53 12.15
N LYS A 41 -23.96 20.92 12.40
CA LYS A 41 -24.35 22.31 12.67
C LYS A 41 -23.75 22.87 13.97
N ARG A 42 -23.48 22.03 14.97
CA ARG A 42 -22.85 22.46 16.25
C ARG A 42 -21.35 22.76 16.15
N LYS A 43 -20.64 22.23 15.14
CA LYS A 43 -19.18 22.43 14.96
C LYS A 43 -18.80 23.62 14.04
N ARG A 44 -19.76 24.35 13.49
CA ARG A 44 -19.54 25.41 12.48
C ARG A 44 -19.57 26.86 13.01
N THR A 45 -19.44 27.07 14.32
CA THR A 45 -19.25 28.42 14.88
C THR A 45 -17.76 28.79 14.89
N SER A 46 -17.24 29.25 13.75
CA SER A 46 -16.18 30.28 13.66
C SER A 46 -15.61 30.35 12.24
N ILE A 47 -16.40 30.82 11.29
CA ILE A 47 -15.86 31.51 10.10
C ILE A 47 -16.79 32.70 9.89
N LYS A 48 -16.25 33.92 10.03
CA LYS A 48 -16.95 35.17 9.67
C LYS A 48 -17.45 35.03 8.24
N ARG A 49 -18.77 35.00 8.07
CA ARG A 49 -19.42 34.96 6.77
C ARG A 49 -19.10 36.28 6.06
N VAL A 50 -18.39 36.17 4.94
CA VAL A 50 -18.57 37.12 3.83
C VAL A 50 -20.07 37.19 3.58
N GLU A 51 -20.58 38.42 3.49
CA GLU A 51 -22.00 38.74 3.36
C GLU A 51 -22.70 37.73 2.44
N SER A 52 -23.62 36.98 3.04
CA SER A 52 -24.37 35.98 2.32
C SER A 52 -25.23 36.70 1.30
N ILE A 53 -25.00 36.40 0.03
CA ILE A 53 -25.99 36.54 -1.03
C ILE A 53 -27.14 35.59 -0.66
N SER A 54 -27.95 35.97 0.33
CA SER A 54 -28.98 35.13 0.96
C SER A 54 -30.38 35.40 0.41
N ASP A 55 -30.51 36.22 -0.63
CA ASP A 55 -31.81 36.58 -1.20
C ASP A 55 -31.95 36.22 -2.67
N GLN A 56 -31.10 35.34 -3.21
CA GLN A 56 -31.47 34.64 -4.44
C GLN A 56 -32.32 33.43 -4.07
N ASN A 57 -33.62 33.67 -3.91
CA ASN A 57 -34.65 32.66 -3.81
C ASN A 57 -34.72 31.89 -5.15
N VAL A 58 -33.75 31.01 -5.40
CA VAL A 58 -33.75 30.12 -6.55
C VAL A 58 -34.70 28.98 -6.21
N PRO A 59 -35.84 28.86 -6.91
CA PRO A 59 -36.78 27.79 -6.63
C PRO A 59 -36.08 26.43 -6.78
N VAL A 60 -36.30 25.53 -5.83
CA VAL A 60 -35.69 24.17 -5.81
C VAL A 60 -35.89 23.45 -7.15
N GLN A 61 -37.00 23.71 -7.84
CA GLN A 61 -37.31 23.19 -9.16
C GLN A 61 -36.26 23.55 -10.23
N PHE A 62 -35.66 24.75 -10.18
CA PHE A 62 -34.58 25.14 -11.09
C PHE A 62 -33.29 24.36 -10.80
N ILE A 63 -32.97 24.16 -9.51
CA ILE A 63 -31.80 23.35 -9.11
C ILE A 63 -31.99 21.90 -9.56
N CYS A 64 -33.18 21.32 -9.36
CA CYS A 64 -33.51 19.98 -9.82
C CYS A 64 -33.41 19.88 -11.36
N THR A 65 -33.92 20.89 -12.07
CA THR A 65 -33.85 20.94 -13.54
C THR A 65 -32.41 21.03 -14.04
N LEU A 66 -31.56 21.85 -13.40
CA LEU A 66 -30.15 21.96 -13.74
C LEU A 66 -29.42 20.63 -13.50
N LYS A 67 -29.63 19.99 -12.33
CA LYS A 67 -29.05 18.68 -12.03
C LYS A 67 -29.43 17.62 -13.08
N LEU A 68 -30.68 17.59 -13.50
CA LEU A 68 -31.15 16.67 -14.54
C LEU A 68 -30.55 16.98 -15.92
N LYS A 69 -30.39 18.26 -16.27
CA LYS A 69 -29.71 18.67 -17.51
C LYS A 69 -28.23 18.30 -17.48
N THR A 70 -27.54 18.55 -16.38
CA THR A 70 -26.13 18.16 -16.19
C THR A 70 -25.98 16.65 -16.31
N PHE A 71 -26.81 15.88 -15.59
CA PHE A 71 -26.79 14.42 -15.67
C PHE A 71 -27.02 13.91 -17.10
N ARG A 72 -28.00 14.49 -17.81
CA ARG A 72 -28.26 14.14 -19.22
C ARG A 72 -27.04 14.42 -20.10
N GLU A 73 -26.39 15.57 -19.89
CA GLU A 73 -25.22 15.95 -20.67
C GLU A 73 -24.01 15.06 -20.36
N GLU A 74 -23.82 14.65 -19.11
CA GLU A 74 -22.82 13.65 -18.71
C GLU A 74 -23.08 12.30 -19.36
N MET A 75 -24.34 11.84 -19.39
CA MET A 75 -24.72 10.60 -20.08
C MET A 75 -24.50 10.71 -21.59
N LYS A 76 -24.85 11.85 -22.19
CA LYS A 76 -24.62 12.11 -23.62
C LYS A 76 -23.13 12.08 -23.95
N LYS A 77 -22.31 12.79 -23.18
CA LYS A 77 -20.85 12.75 -23.31
C LYS A 77 -20.31 11.33 -23.14
N GLY A 78 -20.79 10.59 -22.15
CA GLY A 78 -20.39 9.20 -21.95
C GLY A 78 -20.79 8.27 -23.10
N ALA A 79 -21.90 8.56 -23.79
CA ALA A 79 -22.36 7.78 -24.94
C ALA A 79 -21.61 8.16 -26.25
N GLU A 80 -21.22 9.43 -26.40
CA GLU A 80 -20.45 9.94 -27.54
C GLU A 80 -18.93 9.74 -27.37
N GLN A 81 -18.48 9.44 -26.14
CA GLN A 81 -17.09 9.16 -25.85
C GLN A 81 -16.70 7.81 -26.47
N ASP A 82 -15.84 7.84 -27.49
CA ASP A 82 -15.23 6.63 -28.01
C ASP A 82 -14.39 5.96 -26.91
N PHE A 83 -14.76 4.72 -26.57
CA PHE A 83 -13.99 3.91 -25.64
C PHE A 83 -12.71 3.45 -26.33
N HIS A 84 -11.58 3.99 -25.88
CA HIS A 84 -10.29 3.51 -26.29
C HIS A 84 -10.07 2.08 -25.79
N GLU A 85 -9.88 1.13 -26.70
CA GLU A 85 -9.56 -0.26 -26.36
C GLU A 85 -8.04 -0.49 -26.43
N PRO A 86 -7.33 -0.53 -25.28
CA PRO A 86 -5.87 -0.56 -25.27
C PRO A 86 -5.28 -1.80 -25.95
N PHE A 87 -6.01 -2.92 -25.91
CA PHE A 87 -5.60 -4.20 -26.51
C PHE A 87 -5.67 -4.21 -28.04
N ARG A 88 -6.40 -3.27 -28.65
CA ARG A 88 -6.49 -3.13 -30.12
C ARG A 88 -5.70 -1.94 -30.64
N CYS A 89 -5.28 -1.04 -29.77
CA CYS A 89 -4.45 0.10 -30.15
C CYS A 89 -2.98 -0.28 -30.27
N ARG A 90 -2.40 -0.10 -31.46
CA ARG A 90 -0.97 -0.37 -31.71
C ARG A 90 -0.04 0.42 -30.78
N ALA A 91 -0.34 1.68 -30.49
CA ALA A 91 0.47 2.51 -29.61
C ALA A 91 0.46 2.00 -28.16
N CYS A 92 -0.70 1.51 -27.68
CA CYS A 92 -0.82 0.93 -26.34
C CYS A 92 -0.15 -0.44 -26.25
N LEU A 93 -0.32 -1.29 -27.27
CA LEU A 93 0.37 -2.56 -27.35
C LEU A 93 1.90 -2.39 -27.39
N ALA A 94 2.41 -1.41 -28.14
CA ALA A 94 3.84 -1.10 -28.17
C ALA A 94 4.35 -0.69 -26.78
N LYS A 95 3.66 0.24 -26.11
CA LYS A 95 4.00 0.62 -24.73
C LYS A 95 3.94 -0.55 -23.76
N GLN A 96 2.95 -1.43 -23.90
CA GLN A 96 2.83 -2.62 -23.07
C GLN A 96 4.01 -3.59 -23.29
N ALA A 97 4.46 -3.76 -24.54
CA ALA A 97 5.63 -4.55 -24.87
C ALA A 97 6.91 -3.95 -24.26
N ASP A 98 7.08 -2.63 -24.36
CA ASP A 98 8.22 -1.93 -23.75
C ASP A 98 8.24 -2.08 -22.23
N LEU A 99 7.08 -1.94 -21.58
CA LEU A 99 6.96 -2.15 -20.14
C LEU A 99 7.25 -3.60 -19.74
N ALA A 100 6.75 -4.57 -20.51
CA ALA A 100 7.01 -5.99 -20.27
C ALA A 100 8.50 -6.31 -20.41
N MET A 101 9.18 -5.76 -21.43
CA MET A 101 10.62 -5.93 -21.63
C MET A 101 11.41 -5.34 -20.47
N ASN A 102 11.11 -4.10 -20.08
CA ASN A 102 11.76 -3.44 -18.95
C ASN A 102 11.56 -4.21 -17.64
N TYR A 103 10.35 -4.71 -17.39
CA TYR A 103 10.06 -5.53 -16.23
C TYR A 103 10.85 -6.84 -16.25
N PHE A 104 10.91 -7.51 -17.41
CA PHE A 104 11.67 -8.74 -17.58
C PHE A 104 13.16 -8.54 -17.27
N ILE A 105 13.78 -7.50 -17.83
CA ILE A 105 15.19 -7.17 -17.58
C ILE A 105 15.43 -6.93 -16.08
N LYS A 106 14.60 -6.08 -15.45
CA LYS A 106 14.70 -5.80 -14.01
C LYS A 106 14.57 -7.07 -13.18
N LYS A 107 13.60 -7.91 -13.50
CA LYS A 107 13.40 -9.19 -12.80
C LYS A 107 14.63 -10.09 -12.91
N LYS A 108 15.21 -10.22 -14.11
CA LYS A 108 16.40 -11.03 -14.34
C LYS A 108 17.65 -10.48 -13.66
N MET A 109 17.84 -9.17 -13.71
CA MET A 109 18.93 -8.50 -13.00
C MET A 109 18.83 -8.71 -11.49
N ASN A 110 17.64 -8.53 -10.91
CA ASN A 110 17.43 -8.75 -9.48
C ASN A 110 17.66 -10.22 -9.09
N GLN A 111 17.27 -11.19 -9.93
CA GLN A 111 17.55 -12.60 -9.70
C GLN A 111 19.05 -12.88 -9.63
N LEU A 112 19.82 -12.38 -10.60
CA LEU A 112 21.27 -12.57 -10.62
C LEU A 112 21.95 -11.87 -9.44
N GLN A 113 21.53 -10.64 -9.11
CA GLN A 113 22.08 -9.91 -7.96
C GLN A 113 21.79 -10.62 -6.64
N ALA A 114 20.59 -11.18 -6.47
CA ALA A 114 20.24 -11.96 -5.30
C ALA A 114 21.12 -13.21 -5.17
N GLN A 115 21.34 -13.93 -6.27
CA GLN A 115 22.23 -15.10 -6.31
C GLN A 115 23.66 -14.73 -5.93
N LEU A 116 24.22 -13.67 -6.53
CA LEU A 116 25.57 -13.20 -6.24
C LEU A 116 25.72 -12.77 -4.78
N LEU A 117 24.71 -12.08 -4.23
CA LEU A 117 24.70 -11.69 -2.83
C LEU A 117 24.72 -12.92 -1.92
N ASP A 118 23.90 -13.93 -2.21
CA ASP A 118 23.86 -15.16 -1.43
C ASP A 118 25.19 -15.91 -1.51
N GLU A 119 25.75 -16.10 -2.71
CA GLU A 119 27.09 -16.68 -2.89
C GLU A 119 28.17 -15.95 -2.07
N ARG A 120 28.12 -14.62 -2.03
CA ARG A 120 29.05 -13.80 -1.25
C ARG A 120 28.85 -13.99 0.26
N ILE A 121 27.61 -14.07 0.72
CA ILE A 121 27.27 -14.35 2.11
C ILE A 121 27.78 -15.73 2.50
N GLN A 122 27.49 -16.77 1.70
CA GLN A 122 27.97 -18.13 1.95
C GLN A 122 29.49 -18.21 1.97
N SER A 123 30.17 -17.56 1.02
CA SER A 123 31.63 -17.49 0.99
C SER A 123 32.20 -16.78 2.23
N HIS A 124 31.56 -15.70 2.69
CA HIS A 124 31.97 -15.02 3.92
C HIS A 124 31.74 -15.90 5.15
N LEU A 125 30.59 -16.57 5.26
CA LEU A 125 30.30 -17.48 6.36
C LEU A 125 31.25 -18.67 6.39
N TYR A 126 31.67 -19.18 5.24
CA TYR A 126 32.61 -20.30 5.17
C TYR A 126 34.05 -19.90 5.51
N ASN A 127 34.53 -18.75 4.99
CA ASN A 127 35.92 -18.32 5.15
C ASN A 127 36.17 -17.49 6.41
N LYS A 128 35.13 -16.83 6.92
CA LYS A 128 35.18 -15.93 8.07
C LYS A 128 34.12 -16.31 9.10
N ASP A 129 33.98 -17.61 9.36
CA ASP A 129 33.17 -18.02 10.48
C ASP A 129 33.76 -17.49 11.79
N THR A 130 32.94 -17.45 12.85
CA THR A 130 33.38 -16.91 14.15
C THR A 130 34.60 -17.65 14.70
N VAL A 131 34.79 -18.93 14.37
CA VAL A 131 35.93 -19.74 14.81
C VAL A 131 37.21 -19.35 14.07
N CYS A 132 37.15 -19.15 12.75
CA CYS A 132 38.22 -18.64 11.91
C CYS A 132 38.65 -17.24 12.36
N LEU A 133 37.70 -16.34 12.60
CA LEU A 133 37.98 -14.99 13.10
C LEU A 133 38.63 -15.02 14.49
N LEU A 134 38.13 -15.86 15.40
CA LEU A 134 38.78 -16.07 16.69
C LEU A 134 40.19 -16.64 16.51
N GLY A 135 40.37 -17.61 15.63
CA GLY A 135 41.68 -18.17 15.30
C GLY A 135 42.65 -17.12 14.76
N GLU A 136 42.19 -16.21 13.89
CA GLU A 136 42.97 -15.09 13.38
C GLU A 136 43.38 -14.12 14.49
N ILE A 137 42.44 -13.73 15.37
CA ILE A 137 42.72 -12.82 16.50
C ILE A 137 43.69 -13.47 17.50
N LEU A 138 43.49 -14.75 17.79
CA LEU A 138 44.29 -15.49 18.76
C LEU A 138 45.66 -15.94 18.19
N LYS A 139 45.85 -15.89 16.87
CA LYS A 139 47.07 -16.35 16.18
C LYS A 139 48.33 -15.68 16.70
N ASP A 140 48.23 -14.38 17.00
CA ASP A 140 49.37 -13.56 17.40
C ASP A 140 49.53 -13.46 18.92
N LEU A 141 48.61 -14.07 19.69
CA LEU A 141 48.70 -14.11 21.14
C LEU A 141 49.65 -15.23 21.60
N PRO A 142 50.39 -15.02 22.71
CA PRO A 142 51.23 -16.06 23.28
C PRO A 142 50.37 -17.23 23.79
N LYS A 143 50.83 -18.45 23.55
CA LYS A 143 50.18 -19.65 24.06
C LYS A 143 50.53 -19.85 25.54
N PRO A 144 49.67 -20.52 26.32
CA PRO A 144 49.97 -20.84 27.72
C PRO A 144 51.22 -21.71 27.92
N SER A 145 51.65 -22.41 26.88
CA SER A 145 52.87 -23.25 26.86
C SER A 145 54.15 -22.49 26.51
N ASP A 146 54.04 -21.24 26.06
CA ASP A 146 55.20 -20.46 25.61
C ASP A 146 56.01 -19.98 26.82
N ASP A 147 57.32 -19.82 26.65
CA ASP A 147 58.22 -19.40 27.73
C ASP A 147 57.89 -17.97 28.20
N PRO A 148 57.65 -17.73 29.50
CA PRO A 148 57.32 -16.40 30.02
C PRO A 148 58.38 -15.33 29.75
N GLY A 149 59.66 -15.71 29.71
CA GLY A 149 60.77 -14.82 29.42
C GLY A 149 60.76 -14.31 27.98
N GLU A 150 60.53 -15.20 27.03
CA GLU A 150 60.39 -14.86 25.60
C GLU A 150 59.18 -13.95 25.34
N ILE A 151 58.04 -14.23 25.98
CA ILE A 151 56.84 -13.38 25.89
C ILE A 151 57.16 -11.96 26.39
N TRP A 152 57.83 -11.86 27.53
CA TRP A 152 58.20 -10.57 28.13
C TRP A 152 59.13 -9.75 27.24
N GLN A 153 60.13 -10.38 26.63
CA GLN A 153 61.02 -9.71 25.67
C GLN A 153 60.27 -9.22 24.43
N ARG A 154 59.30 -10.01 23.93
CA ARG A 154 58.50 -9.63 22.76
C ARG A 154 57.63 -8.40 23.05
N LEU A 155 56.97 -8.36 24.21
CA LEU A 155 56.16 -7.21 24.65
C LEU A 155 56.98 -5.93 24.76
N LEU A 156 58.14 -6.01 25.43
CA LEU A 156 59.06 -4.88 25.58
C LEU A 156 59.65 -4.40 24.25
N SER A 157 59.79 -5.30 23.27
CA SER A 157 60.25 -4.95 21.93
C SER A 157 59.15 -4.19 21.19
N THR A 158 57.92 -4.70 21.18
CA THR A 158 56.77 -4.06 20.52
C THR A 158 56.51 -2.64 21.03
N GLU A 159 56.59 -2.42 22.34
CA GLU A 159 56.42 -1.08 22.94
C GLU A 159 57.46 -0.07 22.41
N ARG A 160 58.72 -0.51 22.22
CA ARG A 160 59.77 0.34 21.63
C ARG A 160 59.51 0.68 20.17
N TRP A 161 58.99 -0.25 19.36
CA TRP A 161 58.65 0.02 17.96
C TRP A 161 57.54 1.08 17.83
N THR A 162 56.49 1.01 18.65
CA THR A 162 55.39 1.98 18.63
C THR A 162 55.81 3.41 19.01
N LEU A 163 56.86 3.56 19.82
CA LEU A 163 57.40 4.86 20.21
C LEU A 163 58.28 5.52 19.13
N HIS A 164 58.81 4.74 18.19
CA HIS A 164 59.64 5.23 17.09
C HIS A 164 58.84 5.65 15.85
N GLU A 165 57.62 5.13 15.68
CA GLU A 165 56.74 5.42 14.53
C GLU A 165 55.88 6.69 14.72
N THR A 166 55.78 7.21 15.95
CA THR A 166 55.00 8.41 16.31
C THR A 166 55.84 9.68 16.45
N LYS A 167 57.03 9.75 15.85
CA LYS A 167 57.91 10.93 15.85
C LYS A 167 58.16 11.47 14.44
#